data_AF-A0A9Q3JLZ8-F1
#
_entry.id   AF-A0A9Q3JLZ8-F1
#
_cell.length_a   1.000
_cell.length_b   1.000
_cell.length_c   1.000
_cell.angle_alpha   90.00
_cell.angle_beta   90.00
_cell.angle_gamma   90.00
#
_symmetry.space_group_name_H-M   'P 1'
#
loop_
_entity.id
_entity.type
_entity.pdbx_description
1 polymer ?
#
loop_
_entity_poly.entity_id
_entity_poly.type
_entity_poly.pdbx_seq_one_letter_code
_entity_poly.pdbx_strand_id
1 'polypeptide(L)'
;MSEIPHIRPPKRERKNENFDFIAHLTISQALMTTSEPQQLSGDQLILECGATHHMFSSLKPFVTTPKTTSIQVATGNANSKLTALGIGAVKIFNHNNTLLLKECLYIPKLECNLISLLD
;
A
#
# COMPACT_ATOMS: atom_id res chain seq x y z
N MET A 1 12.24 57.74 8.23
CA MET A 1 12.75 56.47 7.64
C MET A 1 13.19 55.61 8.81
N SER A 2 12.43 54.56 9.13
CA SER A 2 12.69 53.67 10.26
C SER A 2 13.01 52.27 9.74
N GLU A 3 14.26 51.86 9.87
CA GLU A 3 14.73 50.51 9.60
C GLU A 3 14.24 49.56 10.70
N ILE A 4 13.72 48.39 10.32
CA ILE A 4 13.29 47.34 11.27
C ILE A 4 14.50 46.46 11.58
N PRO A 5 14.98 46.39 12.84
CA PRO A 5 16.08 45.52 13.19
C PRO A 5 15.57 44.09 13.44
N HIS A 6 16.31 43.10 12.93
CA HIS A 6 16.34 41.69 13.38
C HIS A 6 15.49 40.61 12.69
N ILE A 7 15.29 40.66 11.37
CA ILE A 7 14.90 39.43 10.66
C ILE A 7 16.16 38.71 10.14
N ARG A 8 16.60 37.68 10.86
CA ARG A 8 17.54 36.69 10.30
C ARG A 8 16.81 35.94 9.18
N PRO A 9 17.40 35.77 7.97
CA PRO A 9 16.79 34.92 6.97
C PRO A 9 16.75 33.48 7.51
N PRO A 10 15.66 32.72 7.25
CA PRO A 10 15.54 31.36 7.72
C PRO A 10 16.69 30.52 7.14
N LYS A 11 17.48 29.92 8.03
CA LYS A 11 18.50 28.94 7.67
C LYS A 11 17.76 27.77 7.03
N ARG A 12 17.99 27.54 5.74
CA ARG A 12 17.36 26.44 4.99
C ARG A 12 17.90 25.10 5.53
N GLU A 13 17.28 24.59 6.58
CA GLU A 13 17.46 23.22 7.02
C GLU A 13 16.88 22.31 5.93
N ARG A 14 17.73 21.52 5.29
CA ARG A 14 17.25 20.36 4.54
C ARG A 14 16.68 19.40 5.58
N LYS A 15 15.35 19.41 5.74
CA LYS A 15 14.69 18.29 6.40
C LYS A 15 14.99 17.08 5.53
N ASN A 16 15.73 16.12 6.08
CA ASN A 16 15.72 14.77 5.56
C ASN A 16 14.29 14.27 5.81
N GLU A 17 13.45 14.38 4.80
CA GLU A 17 12.11 13.83 4.84
C GLU A 17 12.27 12.31 4.85
N ASN A 18 12.37 11.72 6.04
CA ASN A 18 11.87 10.37 6.24
C ASN A 18 10.39 10.45 5.92
N PHE A 19 10.06 10.10 4.68
CA PHE A 19 8.70 9.95 4.22
C PHE A 19 8.15 8.69 4.89
N ASP A 20 7.76 8.82 6.16
CA ASP A 20 7.06 7.79 6.91
C ASP A 20 5.67 7.65 6.27
N PHE A 21 5.59 6.79 5.27
CA PHE A 21 4.40 6.57 4.46
C PHE A 21 3.38 5.76 5.27
N ILE A 22 2.28 6.42 5.66
CA ILE A 22 1.20 5.79 6.44
C ILE A 22 0.13 5.27 5.47
N ALA A 23 0.21 4.00 5.10
CA ALA A 23 -0.92 3.27 4.50
C ALA A 23 -1.85 2.84 5.64
N HIS A 24 -3.11 3.30 5.67
CA HIS A 24 -4.04 2.93 6.72
C HIS A 24 -4.86 1.71 6.29
N LEU A 25 -4.37 0.50 6.59
CA LEU A 25 -5.14 -0.71 6.31
C LEU A 25 -6.28 -0.87 7.34
N THR A 26 -7.47 -0.38 7.01
CA THR A 26 -8.71 -0.71 7.72
C THR A 26 -9.47 -1.71 6.86
N ILE A 27 -9.33 -3.02 7.12
CA ILE A 27 -10.13 -4.04 6.42
C ILE A 27 -11.59 -3.86 6.85
N SER A 28 -12.37 -3.08 6.10
CA SER A 28 -13.82 -3.03 6.26
C SER A 28 -14.41 -4.10 5.35
N GLN A 29 -14.62 -5.31 5.88
CA GLN A 29 -15.35 -6.33 5.14
C GLN A 29 -16.80 -5.86 4.94
N ALA A 30 -17.12 -5.39 3.74
CA ALA A 30 -18.50 -5.29 3.32
C ALA A 30 -19.06 -6.72 3.19
N LEU A 31 -19.73 -7.18 4.26
CA LEU A 31 -20.45 -8.45 4.33
C LEU A 31 -21.56 -8.49 3.27
N MET A 32 -21.25 -8.99 2.08
CA MET A 32 -22.22 -9.54 1.15
C MET A 32 -22.32 -11.05 1.43
N THR A 33 -23.12 -11.38 2.44
CA THR A 33 -23.75 -12.69 2.72
C THR A 33 -22.89 -13.96 2.55
N THR A 34 -22.42 -14.53 3.66
CA THR A 34 -22.74 -15.91 4.13
C THR A 34 -22.04 -16.16 5.47
N SER A 35 -22.71 -16.88 6.36
CA SER A 35 -22.45 -17.00 7.81
C SER A 35 -21.35 -18.00 8.19
N GLU A 36 -20.30 -18.16 7.38
CA GLU A 36 -19.19 -19.07 7.69
C GLU A 36 -17.87 -18.30 7.75
N PRO A 37 -17.00 -18.54 8.75
CA PRO A 37 -15.66 -17.97 8.76
C PRO A 37 -14.86 -18.56 7.59
N GLN A 38 -14.91 -17.91 6.43
CA GLN A 38 -14.05 -18.29 5.31
C GLN A 38 -12.61 -17.99 5.68
N GLN A 39 -11.78 -19.05 5.80
CA GLN A 39 -10.34 -18.89 5.78
C GLN A 39 -9.95 -18.12 4.52
N LEU A 40 -9.48 -16.88 4.72
CA LEU A 40 -8.97 -16.05 3.63
C LEU A 40 -7.83 -16.82 2.95
N SER A 41 -8.00 -17.14 1.68
CA SER A 41 -6.94 -17.78 0.89
C SER A 41 -6.05 -16.69 0.28
N GLY A 42 -4.75 -16.99 0.09
CA GLY A 42 -3.81 -16.04 -0.51
C GLY A 42 -4.15 -15.60 -1.94
N ASP A 43 -5.13 -16.25 -2.57
CA ASP A 43 -5.64 -15.91 -3.90
C ASP A 43 -6.88 -14.98 -3.84
N GLN A 44 -7.43 -14.70 -2.66
CA GLN A 44 -8.53 -13.75 -2.49
C GLN A 44 -8.06 -12.32 -2.71
N LEU A 45 -8.94 -11.49 -3.28
CA LEU A 45 -8.70 -10.10 -3.63
C LEU A 45 -9.78 -9.24 -2.98
N ILE A 46 -9.38 -8.30 -2.13
CA ILE A 46 -10.27 -7.37 -1.44
C ILE A 46 -10.08 -5.97 -2.03
N LEU A 47 -11.18 -5.31 -2.36
CA LEU A 47 -11.18 -3.89 -2.71
C LEU A 47 -11.20 -3.08 -1.42
N GLU A 48 -10.23 -2.18 -1.25
CA GLU A 48 -10.03 -1.46 0.01
C GLU A 48 -9.89 0.04 -0.25
N CYS A 49 -10.71 0.85 0.43
CA CYS A 49 -10.72 2.30 0.27
C CYS A 49 -9.71 3.02 1.18
N GLY A 50 -9.30 2.38 2.28
CA GLY A 50 -8.27 2.91 3.18
C GLY A 50 -6.84 2.61 2.75
N ALA A 51 -6.66 1.68 1.82
CA ALA A 51 -5.35 1.39 1.26
C ALA A 51 -4.93 2.51 0.30
N THR A 52 -3.63 2.78 0.28
CA THR A 52 -3.01 3.76 -0.63
C THR A 52 -2.20 3.09 -1.75
N HIS A 53 -2.05 1.76 -1.69
CA HIS A 53 -1.35 0.96 -2.68
C HIS A 53 -2.07 -0.38 -2.86
N HIS A 54 -1.96 -0.95 -4.05
CA HIS A 54 -2.31 -2.35 -4.26
C HIS A 54 -1.23 -3.25 -3.65
N MET A 55 -1.62 -4.29 -2.93
CA MET A 55 -0.72 -5.18 -2.21
C MET A 55 -1.04 -6.63 -2.53
N PHE A 56 -0.03 -7.44 -2.82
CA PHE A 56 -0.19 -8.83 -3.21
C PHE A 56 0.67 -9.76 -2.36
N SER A 57 0.08 -10.87 -1.92
CA SER A 57 0.71 -11.87 -1.06
C SER A 57 1.63 -12.83 -1.82
N SER A 58 1.47 -12.92 -3.15
CA SER A 58 2.23 -13.82 -4.00
C SER A 58 2.79 -13.10 -5.23
N LEU A 59 3.82 -13.70 -5.84
CA LEU A 59 4.42 -13.20 -7.07
C LEU A 59 3.64 -13.59 -8.33
N LYS A 60 2.69 -14.54 -8.23
CA LYS A 60 1.94 -15.09 -9.38
C LYS A 60 1.24 -14.03 -10.26
N PRO A 61 0.58 -12.98 -9.72
CA PRO A 61 -0.17 -12.04 -10.53
C PRO A 61 0.70 -10.94 -11.15
N PHE A 62 1.99 -10.88 -10.80
CA PHE A 62 2.90 -9.88 -11.36
C PHE A 62 3.29 -10.23 -12.80
N VAL A 63 3.28 -9.22 -13.66
CA VAL A 63 3.61 -9.37 -15.09
C VAL A 63 5.08 -9.74 -15.29
N THR A 64 5.94 -9.22 -14.42
CA THR A 64 7.38 -9.49 -14.38
C THR A 64 7.83 -9.59 -12.93
N THR A 65 9.00 -10.17 -12.68
CA THR A 65 9.63 -10.14 -11.35
C THR A 65 9.65 -8.70 -10.80
N PRO A 66 9.05 -8.44 -9.63
CA PRO A 66 9.06 -7.12 -9.02
C PRO A 66 10.48 -6.66 -8.74
N LYS A 67 10.71 -5.35 -8.85
CA LYS A 67 11.97 -4.73 -8.41
C LYS A 67 12.07 -4.88 -6.89
N THR A 68 13.15 -5.50 -6.41
CA THR A 68 13.41 -5.67 -4.97
C THR A 68 13.35 -4.33 -4.24
N THR A 69 12.63 -4.30 -3.13
CA THR A 69 12.56 -3.15 -2.21
C THR A 69 12.44 -3.64 -0.77
N SER A 70 12.47 -2.72 0.19
CA SER A 70 12.13 -2.98 1.59
C SER A 70 11.37 -1.78 2.11
N ILE A 71 10.04 -1.84 2.11
CA ILE A 71 9.16 -0.75 2.56
C ILE A 71 8.34 -1.27 3.73
N GLN A 72 8.42 -0.56 4.85
CA GLN A 72 7.56 -0.84 6.00
C GLN A 72 6.16 -0.36 5.71
N VAL A 73 5.19 -1.27 5.82
CA VAL A 73 3.78 -0.97 5.64
C VAL A 73 3.16 -0.78 7.00
N ALA A 74 2.65 0.43 7.26
CA ALA A 74 1.88 0.71 8.44
C ALA A 74 0.59 -0.13 8.43
N THR A 75 0.20 -0.65 9.58
CA THR A 75 -1.06 -1.36 9.75
C THR A 75 -1.82 -0.76 10.94
N GLY A 76 -3.13 -0.99 11.01
CA GLY A 76 -3.94 -0.52 12.14
C GLY A 76 -3.54 -1.11 13.50
N ASN A 77 -2.65 -2.10 13.52
CA ASN A 77 -2.07 -2.67 14.73
C ASN A 77 -0.56 -2.38 14.77
N ALA A 78 -0.13 -1.55 15.71
CA ALA A 78 1.26 -1.12 15.86
C ALA A 78 2.26 -2.28 16.07
N ASN A 79 1.77 -3.45 16.49
CA ASN A 79 2.60 -4.65 16.71
C ASN A 79 2.72 -5.54 15.46
N SER A 80 1.85 -5.41 14.46
CA SER A 80 1.97 -6.12 13.20
C SER A 80 2.79 -5.31 12.20
N LYS A 81 4.00 -5.81 11.91
CA LYS A 81 4.89 -5.23 10.89
C LYS A 81 4.75 -6.01 9.60
N LEU A 82 4.22 -5.36 8.56
CA LEU A 82 4.28 -5.86 7.20
C LEU A 82 5.41 -5.15 6.45
N THR A 83 6.10 -5.90 5.59
CA THR A 83 7.20 -5.37 4.79
C THR A 83 6.98 -5.75 3.34
N ALA A 84 6.94 -4.76 2.46
CA ALA A 84 6.95 -4.99 1.03
C ALA A 84 8.38 -5.30 0.57
N LEU A 85 8.53 -6.42 -0.15
CA LEU A 85 9.81 -6.93 -0.65
C LEU A 85 10.02 -6.64 -2.13
N GLY A 86 8.99 -6.16 -2.82
CA GLY A 86 9.07 -5.81 -4.23
C GLY A 86 8.02 -4.80 -4.66
N ILE A 87 8.32 -4.06 -5.71
CA ILE A 87 7.38 -3.17 -6.43
C ILE A 87 7.33 -3.60 -7.89
N GLY A 88 6.13 -3.76 -8.44
CA GLY A 88 5.96 -4.18 -9.84
C GLY A 88 4.58 -3.87 -10.39
N ALA A 89 4.30 -4.36 -11.59
CA ALA A 89 3.00 -4.24 -12.22
C ALA A 89 2.24 -5.57 -12.15
N VAL A 90 0.94 -5.51 -11.87
CA VAL A 90 0.04 -6.66 -11.78
C VAL A 90 -1.05 -6.55 -12.83
N LYS A 91 -1.36 -7.67 -13.48
CA LYS A 91 -2.43 -7.76 -14.47
C LYS A 91 -3.61 -8.51 -13.87
N ILE A 92 -4.76 -7.85 -13.79
CA ILE A 92 -6.00 -8.42 -13.29
C ILE A 92 -6.98 -8.59 -14.44
N PHE A 93 -7.65 -9.74 -14.46
CA PHE A 93 -8.66 -10.07 -15.44
C PHE A 93 -10.04 -9.99 -14.80
N ASN A 94 -10.93 -9.21 -15.40
CA ASN A 94 -12.34 -9.15 -15.04
C ASN A 94 -13.18 -9.38 -16.29
N HIS A 95 -13.72 -10.60 -16.43
CA HIS A 95 -14.45 -11.05 -17.62
C HIS A 95 -13.67 -10.75 -18.92
N ASN A 96 -14.06 -9.68 -19.62
CA ASN A 96 -13.48 -9.27 -20.90
C ASN A 96 -12.48 -8.11 -20.79
N ASN A 97 -12.31 -7.57 -19.58
CA ASN A 97 -11.44 -6.45 -19.32
C ASN A 97 -10.16 -6.91 -18.61
N THR A 98 -9.07 -6.28 -19.02
CA THR A 98 -7.78 -6.42 -18.37
C THR A 98 -7.46 -5.08 -17.73
N LEU A 99 -7.17 -5.08 -16.43
CA LEU A 99 -6.64 -3.93 -15.72
C LEU A 99 -5.17 -4.16 -15.41
N LEU A 100 -4.33 -3.17 -15.75
CA LEU A 100 -2.92 -3.15 -15.38
C LEU A 100 -2.75 -2.20 -14.21
N LEU A 101 -2.52 -2.78 -13.03
CA LEU A 101 -2.19 -2.03 -11.83
C LEU A 101 -0.69 -1.80 -11.79
N LYS A 102 -0.29 -0.53 -11.62
CA LYS A 102 1.12 -0.13 -11.52
C LYS A 102 1.52 -0.02 -10.05
N GLU A 103 2.83 -0.06 -9.81
CA GLU A 103 3.43 0.18 -8.49
C GLU A 103 2.86 -0.69 -7.34
N CYS A 104 2.42 -1.91 -7.68
CA CYS A 104 1.90 -2.88 -6.72
C CYS A 104 3.01 -3.39 -5.79
N LEU A 105 2.69 -3.47 -4.50
CA LEU A 105 3.60 -3.98 -3.47
C LEU A 105 3.49 -5.49 -3.35
N TYR A 106 4.62 -6.19 -3.36
CA TYR A 106 4.68 -7.61 -3.00
C TYR A 106 4.97 -7.75 -1.51
N ILE A 107 4.04 -8.36 -0.76
CA ILE A 107 4.11 -8.55 0.70
C ILE A 107 3.80 -10.02 1.04
N PRO A 108 4.81 -10.91 1.15
CA PRO A 108 4.56 -12.34 1.33
C PRO A 108 3.82 -12.74 2.61
N LYS A 109 3.82 -11.87 3.63
CA LYS A 109 3.12 -12.10 4.91
C LYS A 109 1.68 -11.56 4.93
N LEU A 110 1.19 -11.08 3.79
CA LEU A 110 -0.17 -10.56 3.67
C LEU A 110 -1.16 -11.72 3.54
N GLU A 111 -2.24 -11.72 4.32
CA GLU A 111 -3.22 -12.82 4.36
C GLU A 111 -4.08 -12.91 3.09
N CYS A 112 -4.35 -11.77 2.44
CA CYS A 112 -5.12 -11.67 1.20
C CYS A 112 -4.59 -10.53 0.32
N ASN A 113 -4.86 -10.56 -0.98
CA ASN A 113 -4.48 -9.46 -1.87
C ASN A 113 -5.43 -8.27 -1.67
N LEU A 114 -4.90 -7.05 -1.78
CA LEU A 114 -5.62 -5.81 -1.58
C LEU A 114 -5.48 -4.92 -2.81
N ILE A 115 -6.60 -4.38 -3.29
CA ILE A 115 -6.61 -3.34 -4.32
C ILE A 115 -7.08 -2.07 -3.66
N SER A 116 -6.19 -1.09 -3.60
CA SER A 116 -6.55 0.29 -3.32
C SER A 116 -7.57 0.81 -4.32
N LEU A 117 -8.63 1.48 -3.85
CA LEU A 117 -9.51 2.29 -4.70
C LEU A 117 -8.94 3.68 -5.00
N LEU A 118 -7.86 4.05 -4.34
CA LEU A 118 -7.09 5.26 -4.59
C LEU A 118 -5.91 4.92 -5.51
N ASP A 119 -5.82 5.59 -6.65
CA ASP A 119 -4.79 5.42 -7.69
C ASP A 119 -4.03 6.74 -7.87
#